data_AF-A0A3S1CS36-F1
#
_entry.id   AF-A0A3S1CS36-F1
#
_cell.length_a   1.000
_cell.length_b   1.000
_cell.length_c   1.000
_cell.angle_alpha   90.00
_cell.angle_beta   90.00
_cell.angle_gamma   90.00
#
_symmetry.space_group_name_H-M   'P 1'
#
loop_
_entity.id
_entity.type
_entity.pdbx_description
1 polymer ?
#
loop_
_entity_poly.entity_id
_entity_poly.type
_entity_poly.pdbx_seq_one_letter_code
_entity_poly.pdbx_strand_id
1 'polypeptide(L)'
;DLTHVVDPVDPVKISRLRIQNSGSVPARLRVYAYAEWVLGSHRSRTAATIVPSRDAETGALLAQNPYGLDFSERVAFLAADSAAHSVTADRGEFIGRHGTSELPHAVLNGASLSGRVEAGDDPCAAIARDIDI
;
A
#
# COMPACT_ATOMS: atom_id res chain seq x y z
N ASP A 1 3.03 -10.33 15.68
CA ASP A 1 2.17 -11.35 15.04
C ASP A 1 1.47 -10.70 13.85
N LEU A 2 1.46 -11.37 12.70
CA LEU A 2 0.71 -10.95 11.52
C LEU A 2 -0.25 -12.06 11.11
N THR A 3 -1.55 -11.78 11.21
CA THR A 3 -2.61 -12.70 10.78
C THR A 3 -3.25 -12.21 9.48
N HIS A 4 -3.48 -13.10 8.52
CA HIS A 4 -4.23 -12.82 7.30
C HIS A 4 -5.50 -13.64 7.24
N VAL A 5 -6.61 -13.00 6.87
CA VAL A 5 -7.89 -13.67 6.60
C VAL A 5 -8.49 -13.12 5.31
N VAL A 6 -9.23 -13.95 4.60
CA VAL A 6 -10.00 -13.55 3.42
C VAL A 6 -11.47 -13.72 3.78
N ASP A 7 -12.27 -12.70 3.52
CA ASP A 7 -13.70 -12.79 3.76
C ASP A 7 -14.34 -13.79 2.77
N PRO A 8 -15.25 -14.67 3.22
CA PRO A 8 -15.87 -15.67 2.34
C PRO A 8 -16.90 -15.08 1.38
N VAL A 9 -17.40 -13.86 1.62
CA VAL A 9 -18.44 -13.20 0.84
C VAL A 9 -17.87 -11.97 0.14
N ASP A 10 -17.21 -11.11 0.88
CA ASP A 10 -16.67 -9.86 0.36
C ASP A 10 -15.28 -10.08 -0.27
N PRO A 11 -14.94 -9.40 -1.39
CA PRO A 11 -13.67 -9.58 -2.08
C PRO A 11 -12.52 -8.84 -1.35
N VAL A 12 -12.32 -9.13 -0.08
CA VAL A 12 -11.37 -8.44 0.80
C VAL A 12 -10.46 -9.42 1.54
N LYS A 13 -9.17 -9.06 1.60
CA LYS A 13 -8.20 -9.68 2.49
C LYS A 13 -7.89 -8.72 3.63
N ILE A 14 -8.09 -9.16 4.86
CA ILE A 14 -7.79 -8.40 6.07
C ILE A 14 -6.44 -8.89 6.62
N SER A 15 -5.57 -7.95 6.96
CA SER A 15 -4.28 -8.23 7.60
C SER A 15 -4.24 -7.54 8.96
N ARG A 16 -4.08 -8.32 10.03
CA ARG A 16 -4.01 -7.81 11.41
C ARG A 16 -2.59 -7.94 11.92
N LEU A 17 -1.92 -6.80 12.11
CA LEU A 17 -0.60 -6.72 12.73
C LEU A 17 -0.75 -6.40 14.22
N ARG A 18 -0.24 -7.29 15.08
CA ARG A 18 -0.12 -7.06 16.52
C ARG A 18 1.36 -6.92 16.88
N ILE A 19 1.68 -5.79 17.51
CA ILE A 19 3.02 -5.48 18.00
C ILE A 19 2.94 -5.34 19.52
N GLN A 20 3.93 -5.89 20.22
CA GLN A 20 4.04 -5.84 21.67
C GLN A 20 5.44 -5.36 22.03
N ASN A 21 5.52 -4.33 22.86
CA ASN A 21 6.77 -3.91 23.48
C ASN A 21 6.93 -4.64 24.82
N SER A 22 7.88 -5.58 24.89
CA SER A 22 8.23 -6.29 26.13
C SER A 22 9.38 -5.62 26.89
N GLY A 23 9.89 -4.49 26.38
CA GLY A 23 10.93 -3.70 27.02
C GLY A 23 10.39 -2.78 28.11
N SER A 24 11.30 -2.15 28.84
CA SER A 24 10.98 -1.17 29.89
C SER A 24 10.90 0.27 29.39
N VAL A 25 11.15 0.50 28.09
CA VAL A 25 11.20 1.83 27.48
C VAL A 25 10.18 1.89 26.33
N PRO A 26 9.38 2.97 26.21
CA PRO A 26 8.48 3.17 25.07
C PRO A 26 9.23 3.11 23.74
N ALA A 27 8.60 2.51 22.73
CA ALA A 27 9.14 2.38 21.39
C ALA A 27 8.24 3.13 20.40
N ARG A 28 8.87 3.99 19.58
CA ARG A 28 8.22 4.61 18.43
C ARG A 28 8.57 3.81 17.18
N LEU A 29 7.56 3.32 16.49
CA LEU A 29 7.70 2.53 15.27
C LEU A 29 6.95 3.18 14.11
N ARG A 30 7.48 3.01 12.91
CA ARG A 30 6.74 3.29 11.67
C ARG A 30 6.44 1.97 10.97
N VAL A 31 5.16 1.71 10.77
CA VAL A 31 4.66 0.52 10.09
C VAL A 31 4.27 0.89 8.67
N TYR A 32 4.62 0.03 7.72
CA TYR A 32 4.23 0.18 6.32
C TYR A 32 3.36 -0.99 5.87
N ALA A 33 2.26 -0.68 5.19
CA ALA A 33 1.51 -1.63 4.39
C ALA A 33 1.81 -1.35 2.92
N TYR A 34 2.10 -2.40 2.15
CA TYR A 34 2.48 -2.30 0.74
C TYR A 34 1.70 -3.31 -0.10
N ALA A 35 1.20 -2.86 -1.24
CA ALA A 35 0.60 -3.70 -2.27
C ALA A 35 1.11 -3.28 -3.65
N GLU A 36 1.45 -4.26 -4.48
CA GLU A 36 1.83 -4.05 -5.87
C GLU A 36 0.67 -4.40 -6.79
N TRP A 37 0.25 -3.44 -7.62
CA TRP A 37 -0.92 -3.62 -8.46
C TRP A 37 -0.59 -4.35 -9.75
N VAL A 38 -1.41 -5.36 -10.08
CA VAL A 38 -1.37 -6.05 -11.37
C VAL A 38 -2.58 -5.66 -12.22
N LEU A 39 -3.81 -5.74 -11.70
CA LEU A 39 -5.05 -5.36 -12.40
C LEU A 39 -5.15 -5.86 -13.85
N GLY A 40 -4.87 -7.15 -14.03
CA GLY A 40 -4.85 -7.87 -15.31
C GLY A 40 -4.04 -9.15 -15.19
N SER A 41 -3.55 -9.67 -16.32
CA SER A 41 -2.78 -10.93 -16.33
C SER A 41 -1.32 -10.76 -15.92
N HIS A 42 -0.66 -9.69 -16.38
CA HIS A 42 0.75 -9.44 -16.12
C HIS A 42 1.01 -7.96 -15.89
N ARG A 43 1.77 -7.67 -14.83
CA ARG A 43 2.15 -6.31 -14.46
C ARG A 43 2.86 -5.56 -15.58
N SER A 44 3.75 -6.23 -16.31
CA SER A 44 4.49 -5.63 -17.43
C SER A 44 3.59 -5.08 -18.54
N ARG A 45 2.34 -5.52 -18.61
CA ARG A 45 1.35 -5.05 -19.60
C ARG A 45 0.40 -3.99 -19.05
N THR A 46 0.21 -3.94 -17.75
CA THR A 46 -0.84 -3.13 -17.09
C THR A 46 -0.30 -1.99 -16.25
N ALA A 47 0.95 -2.03 -15.81
CA ALA A 47 1.52 -1.02 -14.92
C ALA A 47 1.30 0.41 -15.43
N ALA A 48 1.57 0.65 -16.73
CA ALA A 48 1.41 1.96 -17.35
C ALA A 48 -0.04 2.44 -17.49
N THR A 49 -1.03 1.55 -17.33
CA THR A 49 -2.45 1.85 -17.51
C THR A 49 -3.23 1.91 -16.20
N ILE A 50 -2.57 1.66 -15.07
CA ILE A 50 -3.19 1.73 -13.75
C ILE A 50 -3.28 3.19 -13.32
N VAL A 51 -4.49 3.60 -12.95
CA VAL A 51 -4.81 4.93 -12.45
C VAL A 51 -5.04 4.83 -10.94
N PRO A 52 -4.12 5.35 -10.10
CA PRO A 52 -4.33 5.41 -8.68
C PRO A 52 -5.21 6.61 -8.32
N SER A 53 -5.93 6.50 -7.22
CA SER A 53 -6.61 7.62 -6.58
C SER A 53 -6.65 7.41 -5.08
N ARG A 54 -7.03 8.44 -4.33
CA ARG A 54 -7.22 8.35 -2.88
C ARG A 54 -8.63 8.74 -2.55
N ASP A 55 -9.33 7.87 -1.84
CA ASP A 55 -10.67 8.18 -1.36
C ASP A 55 -10.61 9.27 -0.28
N ALA A 56 -11.44 10.30 -0.44
CA ALA A 56 -11.38 11.48 0.41
C ALA A 56 -11.97 11.26 1.81
N GLU A 57 -12.94 10.35 1.92
CA GLU A 57 -13.64 10.06 3.18
C GLU A 57 -12.84 9.10 4.06
N THR A 58 -12.43 7.97 3.47
CA THR A 58 -11.75 6.88 4.18
C THR A 58 -10.22 7.00 4.17
N GLY A 59 -9.68 7.76 3.21
CA GLY A 59 -8.24 7.85 2.99
C GLY A 59 -7.63 6.64 2.30
N ALA A 60 -8.44 5.66 1.86
CA ALA A 60 -8.00 4.45 1.18
C ALA A 60 -7.27 4.79 -0.14
N LEU A 61 -6.21 4.04 -0.45
CA LEU A 61 -5.58 4.07 -1.77
C LEU A 61 -6.36 3.15 -2.70
N LEU A 62 -6.87 3.72 -3.78
CA LEU A 62 -7.62 3.02 -4.81
C LEU A 62 -6.77 2.88 -6.07
N ALA A 63 -7.02 1.84 -6.84
CA ALA A 63 -6.40 1.63 -8.14
C ALA A 63 -7.39 1.00 -9.11
N GLN A 64 -7.42 1.53 -10.34
CA GLN A 64 -8.25 1.02 -11.43
C GLN A 64 -7.40 0.84 -12.68
N ASN A 65 -7.80 -0.08 -13.56
CA ASN A 65 -7.23 -0.19 -14.89
C ASN A 65 -8.34 0.03 -15.93
N PRO A 66 -8.64 1.30 -16.29
CA PRO A 66 -9.77 1.62 -17.16
C PRO A 66 -9.63 1.07 -18.59
N TYR A 67 -8.42 0.63 -18.97
CA TYR A 67 -8.12 0.06 -20.28
C TYR A 67 -8.28 -1.48 -20.32
N GLY A 68 -8.66 -2.11 -19.21
CA GLY A 68 -8.93 -3.55 -19.14
C GLY A 68 -10.29 -3.89 -19.75
N LEU A 69 -10.32 -4.76 -20.77
CA LEU A 69 -11.56 -5.12 -21.49
C LEU A 69 -12.64 -5.74 -20.59
N ASP A 70 -12.25 -6.59 -19.64
CA ASP A 70 -13.18 -7.37 -18.81
C ASP A 70 -13.44 -6.74 -17.43
N PHE A 71 -12.57 -5.81 -16.99
CA PHE A 71 -12.48 -5.38 -15.60
C PHE A 71 -12.27 -3.86 -15.43
N SER A 72 -12.59 -3.05 -16.45
CA SER A 72 -12.39 -1.58 -16.40
C SER A 72 -13.06 -0.93 -15.20
N GLU A 73 -14.24 -1.41 -14.81
CA GLU A 73 -15.05 -0.87 -13.72
C GLU A 73 -14.63 -1.40 -12.33
N ARG A 74 -13.64 -2.29 -12.25
CA ARG A 74 -13.22 -2.87 -10.96
C ARG A 74 -12.18 -1.98 -10.28
N VAL A 75 -12.39 -1.79 -8.99
CA VAL A 75 -11.50 -1.02 -8.11
C VAL A 75 -10.79 -1.99 -7.18
N ALA A 76 -9.46 -1.94 -7.17
CA ALA A 76 -8.67 -2.50 -6.09
C ALA A 76 -8.38 -1.41 -5.05
N PHE A 77 -8.20 -1.81 -3.80
CA PHE A 77 -7.92 -0.86 -2.74
C PHE A 77 -6.96 -1.41 -1.70
N LEU A 78 -6.22 -0.51 -1.05
CA LEU A 78 -5.49 -0.74 0.17
C LEU A 78 -5.93 0.31 1.19
N ALA A 79 -6.39 -0.15 2.35
CA ALA A 79 -6.86 0.70 3.44
C ALA A 79 -6.25 0.27 4.76
N ALA A 80 -6.24 1.19 5.72
CA ALA A 80 -5.87 0.94 7.11
C ALA A 80 -7.09 1.16 8.02
N ASP A 81 -7.04 0.58 9.21
CA ASP A 81 -8.05 0.69 10.27
C ASP A 81 -8.15 2.10 10.88
N SER A 82 -7.20 2.98 10.56
CA SER A 82 -7.24 4.41 10.90
C SER A 82 -6.55 5.24 9.83
N ALA A 83 -6.60 6.57 10.00
CA ALA A 83 -5.89 7.51 9.16
C ALA A 83 -4.38 7.17 9.04
N ALA A 84 -3.91 7.12 7.81
CA ALA A 84 -2.48 7.03 7.48
C ALA A 84 -1.76 8.34 7.81
N HIS A 85 -0.49 8.26 8.20
CA HIS A 85 0.36 9.44 8.38
C HIS A 85 0.89 9.96 7.04
N SER A 86 1.22 9.04 6.12
CA SER A 86 1.64 9.37 4.77
C SER A 86 1.37 8.19 3.83
N VAL A 87 1.25 8.47 2.54
CA VAL A 87 0.96 7.47 1.50
C VAL A 87 1.81 7.73 0.25
N THR A 88 1.97 6.73 -0.61
CA THR A 88 2.42 6.92 -2.00
C THR A 88 1.80 5.87 -2.92
N ALA A 89 1.59 6.24 -4.18
CA ALA A 89 1.26 5.33 -5.26
C ALA A 89 2.48 5.03 -6.17
N ASP A 90 3.66 5.56 -5.85
CA ASP A 90 4.89 5.38 -6.61
C ASP A 90 5.77 4.29 -5.98
N ARG A 91 5.90 3.17 -6.70
CA ARG A 91 6.72 2.03 -6.30
C ARG A 91 8.20 2.39 -6.30
N GLY A 92 8.63 3.27 -7.20
CA GLY A 92 10.00 3.77 -7.26
C GLY A 92 10.38 4.53 -6.01
N GLU A 93 9.47 5.32 -5.45
CA GLU A 93 9.64 5.98 -4.15
C GLU A 93 9.76 4.96 -3.01
N PHE A 94 8.85 3.99 -2.95
CA PHE A 94 8.78 3.05 -1.82
C PHE A 94 9.95 2.04 -1.82
N ILE A 95 10.16 1.38 -2.96
CA ILE A 95 11.17 0.34 -3.12
C ILE A 95 12.55 0.97 -3.32
N GLY A 96 12.66 2.07 -4.07
CA GLY A 96 13.92 2.68 -4.46
C GLY A 96 14.56 2.01 -5.67
N ARG A 97 15.43 2.74 -6.38
CA ARG A 97 16.11 2.29 -7.61
C ARG A 97 16.86 0.96 -7.48
N HIS A 98 17.38 0.67 -6.29
CA HIS A 98 18.17 -0.52 -5.99
C HIS A 98 17.60 -1.34 -4.82
N GLY A 99 16.40 -1.00 -4.34
CA GLY A 99 15.77 -1.78 -3.28
C GLY A 99 14.96 -2.95 -3.82
N THR A 100 14.48 -3.77 -2.90
CA THR A 100 13.64 -4.93 -3.20
C THR A 100 12.40 -4.91 -2.30
N SER A 101 11.44 -5.80 -2.54
CA SER A 101 10.30 -5.98 -1.63
C SER A 101 10.73 -6.48 -0.24
N GLU A 102 11.88 -7.16 -0.16
CA GLU A 102 12.46 -7.65 1.10
C GLU A 102 13.19 -6.53 1.85
N LEU A 103 13.81 -5.61 1.12
CA LEU A 103 14.56 -4.47 1.65
C LEU A 103 14.12 -3.15 0.98
N PRO A 104 12.88 -2.67 1.22
CA PRO A 104 12.40 -1.44 0.60
C PRO A 104 13.14 -0.22 1.15
N HIS A 105 13.53 0.70 0.26
CA HIS A 105 14.24 1.92 0.65
C HIS A 105 13.48 2.75 1.70
N ALA A 106 12.16 2.93 1.55
CA ALA A 106 11.37 3.72 2.51
C ALA A 106 11.38 3.09 3.91
N VAL A 107 11.29 1.75 3.99
CA VAL A 107 11.26 1.01 5.27
C VAL A 107 12.62 1.08 5.97
N LEU A 108 13.71 0.85 5.25
CA LEU A 108 15.07 0.90 5.81
C LEU A 108 15.43 2.26 6.41
N ASN A 109 14.90 3.34 5.84
CA ASN A 109 15.15 4.70 6.30
C ASN A 109 14.08 5.23 7.26
N GLY A 110 13.01 4.49 7.54
CA GLY A 110 11.85 5.00 8.29
C GLY A 110 11.23 6.25 7.65
N ALA A 111 11.30 6.38 6.32
CA ALA A 111 10.95 7.59 5.59
C ALA A 111 9.43 7.87 5.61
N SER A 112 9.05 9.14 5.67
CA SER A 112 7.67 9.53 5.35
C SER A 112 7.46 9.38 3.84
N LEU A 113 6.24 9.04 3.45
CA LEU A 113 5.86 8.93 2.05
C LEU A 113 5.42 10.31 1.53
N SER A 114 5.64 10.57 0.25
CA SER A 114 5.50 11.88 -0.38
C SER A 114 4.07 12.42 -0.42
N GLY A 115 3.07 11.55 -0.28
CA GLY A 115 1.67 11.86 -0.52
C GLY A 115 1.28 11.79 -2.00
N ARG A 116 2.21 11.44 -2.90
CA ARG A 116 1.97 11.40 -4.34
C ARG A 116 1.06 10.24 -4.72
N VAL A 117 -0.07 10.57 -5.34
CA VAL A 117 -1.06 9.61 -5.84
C VAL A 117 -1.46 10.07 -7.24
N GLU A 118 -0.61 9.77 -8.21
CA GLU A 118 -0.72 10.25 -9.59
C GLU A 118 -0.59 9.09 -10.58
N ALA A 119 -1.26 9.20 -11.72
CA ALA A 119 -1.08 8.26 -12.82
C ALA A 119 0.23 8.54 -13.56
N GLY A 120 0.82 7.51 -14.17
CA GLY A 120 2.04 7.61 -14.98
C GLY A 120 3.33 7.19 -14.28
N ASP A 121 3.28 6.95 -12.97
CA ASP A 121 4.40 6.36 -12.21
C ASP A 121 4.43 4.83 -12.28
N ASP A 122 5.39 4.22 -11.59
CA ASP A 122 5.41 2.77 -11.36
C ASP A 122 4.38 2.43 -10.26
N PRO A 123 3.20 1.86 -10.57
CA PRO A 123 2.08 1.86 -9.63
C PRO A 123 2.29 0.88 -8.46
N CYS A 124 2.00 1.36 -7.26
CA CYS A 124 1.77 0.56 -6.07
C CYS A 124 0.74 1.22 -5.15
N ALA A 125 0.52 0.65 -3.98
CA ALA A 125 -0.06 1.36 -2.85
C ALA A 125 0.82 1.12 -1.63
N ALA A 126 1.31 2.21 -1.04
CA ALA A 126 2.06 2.19 0.20
C ALA A 126 1.42 3.14 1.21
N ILE A 127 1.17 2.62 2.41
CA ILE A 127 0.65 3.37 3.55
C ILE A 127 1.69 3.32 4.67
N ALA A 128 2.01 4.46 5.27
CA ALA A 128 2.84 4.52 6.47
C ALA A 128 2.03 5.04 7.67
N ARG A 129 2.26 4.43 8.83
CA ARG A 129 1.64 4.82 10.10
C ARG A 129 2.67 4.79 11.23
N ASP A 130 2.73 5.87 12.00
CA ASP A 130 3.51 5.94 13.23
C ASP A 130 2.67 5.38 14.37
N ILE A 131 3.31 4.61 15.24
CA ILE A 131 2.74 4.08 16.47
C ILE A 131 3.75 4.23 17.60
N ASP A 132 3.23 4.52 18.80
CA ASP A 132 3.99 4.51 20.05
C ASP A 132 3.47 3.36 20.92
N ILE A 133 4.35 2.47 21.38
CA ILE A 133 4.01 1.24 22.12
C ILE A 133 4.93 0.97 23.30
#